data_AF-A0A0A0KKR9-F1
#
_entry.id   AF-A0A0A0KKR9-F1
#
_cell.length_a   1.000
_cell.length_b   1.000
_cell.length_c   1.000
_cell.angle_alpha   90.00
_cell.angle_beta   90.00
_cell.angle_gamma   90.00
#
_symmetry.space_group_name_H-M   'P 1'
#
loop_
_entity.id
_entity.type
_entity.pdbx_description
1 polymer ?
#
loop_
_entity_poly.entity_id
_entity_poly.type
_entity_poly.pdbx_seq_one_letter_code
_entity_poly.pdbx_strand_id
1 'polypeptide(L)' 'MEFYPFGYGKRSCAGIALAERMLMFILASLLHSFEWELPKDSVIDFKEKFGIVNKKLNPLVAIPTPSLSNSDLYLA' A
#
# COMPACT_ATOMS: atom_id res chain seq x y z
N MET A 1 17.23 12.88 15.40
CA MET A 1 17.58 11.77 14.49
C MET A 1 16.70 11.93 13.27
N GLU A 2 17.27 12.26 12.12
CA GLU A 2 16.51 12.40 10.88
C GLU A 2 16.42 11.04 10.18
N PHE A 3 15.23 10.70 9.69
CA PHE A 3 14.94 9.43 9.03
C PHE A 3 14.99 9.62 7.50
N TYR A 4 15.87 8.88 6.83
CA TYR A 4 16.11 8.97 5.38
C TYR A 4 15.82 7.64 4.66
N PRO A 5 14.54 7.22 4.55
CA PRO A 5 14.17 5.91 4.00
C PRO A 5 14.55 5.73 2.52
N PHE A 6 14.77 6.83 1.81
CA PHE A 6 15.10 6.86 0.39
C PHE A 6 16.53 7.36 0.12
N GLY A 7 17.38 7.39 1.15
CA GLY A 7 18.72 7.95 1.08
C GLY A 7 18.74 9.49 1.07
N TYR A 8 19.94 10.04 0.98
CA TYR A 8 20.20 11.48 1.04
C TYR A 8 21.35 11.88 0.10
N GLY A 9 21.40 13.15 -0.31
CA GLY A 9 22.46 13.70 -1.14
C GLY A 9 22.39 13.29 -2.62
N LYS A 10 23.53 13.29 -3.32
CA LYS A 10 23.60 13.10 -4.79
C LYS A 10 23.19 11.71 -5.30
N ARG A 11 23.05 10.73 -4.39
CA ARG A 11 22.65 9.35 -4.70
C ARG A 11 21.34 8.96 -4.02
N SER A 12 20.53 9.94 -3.61
CA SER A 12 19.18 9.67 -3.12
C SER A 12 18.31 9.08 -4.24
N CYS A 13 17.22 8.41 -3.85
CA CYS A 13 16.28 7.85 -4.81
C CYS A 13 15.71 8.96 -5.70
N ALA A 14 15.91 8.83 -7.02
CA ALA A 14 15.38 9.79 -8.00
C ALA A 14 13.84 9.85 -7.99
N GLY A 15 13.17 8.84 -7.42
CA GLY A 15 11.71 8.73 -7.35
C GLY A 15 11.05 9.35 -6.11
N ILE A 16 11.79 10.00 -5.20
CA ILE A 16 11.22 10.54 -3.93
C ILE A 16 10.02 11.45 -4.19
N ALA A 17 10.19 12.46 -5.06
CA ALA A 17 9.13 13.41 -5.35
C ALA A 17 7.87 12.74 -5.93
N LEU A 18 8.04 11.70 -6.76
CA LEU A 18 6.93 10.93 -7.30
C LEU A 18 6.22 10.12 -6.22
N ALA A 19 6.99 9.41 -5.39
CA ALA A 19 6.48 8.62 -4.28
C ALA A 19 5.68 9.49 -3.31
N GLU A 20 6.19 10.66 -2.92
CA GLU A 20 5.48 11.58 -2.02
C GLU A 20 4.14 12.05 -2.58
N ARG A 21 4.06 12.32 -3.90
CA ARG A 21 2.80 12.77 -4.52
C ARG A 21 1.81 11.63 -4.71
N MET A 22 2.28 10.47 -5.16
CA MET A 22 1.40 9.36 -5.53
C MET A 22 0.98 8.52 -4.34
N LEU A 23 1.88 8.26 -3.38
CA LEU A 23 1.61 7.31 -2.30
C LEU A 23 0.41 7.73 -1.46
N MET A 24 0.36 8.99 -1.04
CA MET A 24 -0.76 9.52 -0.27
C MET A 24 -2.07 9.46 -1.05
N PHE A 25 -2.04 9.83 -2.33
CA PHE A 25 -3.22 9.81 -3.17
C PHE A 25 -3.76 8.39 -3.34
N ILE A 26 -2.90 7.43 -3.71
CA ILE A 26 -3.29 6.02 -3.89
C ILE A 26 -3.85 5.43 -2.60
N LEU A 27 -3.16 5.64 -1.47
CA LEU A 27 -3.63 5.15 -0.16
C LEU A 27 -4.98 5.75 0.22
N ALA A 28 -5.13 7.07 0.07
CA ALA A 28 -6.39 7.75 0.37
C ALA A 28 -7.53 7.22 -0.52
N SER A 29 -7.29 7.05 -1.83
CA SER A 29 -8.28 6.49 -2.75
C SER A 29 -8.70 5.07 -2.36
N LEU A 30 -7.75 4.20 -2.01
CA LEU A 30 -8.04 2.81 -1.63
C LEU A 30 -8.82 2.72 -0.31
N LEU A 31 -8.46 3.53 0.69
CA LEU A 31 -9.12 3.56 1.99
C LEU A 31 -10.48 4.24 1.93
N HIS A 32 -10.63 5.27 1.09
CA HIS A 32 -11.91 5.94 0.91
C HIS A 32 -12.89 5.06 0.15
N SER A 33 -12.42 4.32 -0.87
CA SER A 33 -13.28 3.62 -1.80
C SER A 33 -13.71 2.23 -1.33
N PHE A 34 -12.95 1.60 -0.45
CA PHE A 34 -13.19 0.21 -0.07
C PHE A 34 -13.08 -0.02 1.43
N GLU A 35 -14.03 -0.77 1.95
CA GLU A 35 -13.86 -1.52 3.19
C GLU A 35 -13.07 -2.79 2.89
N TRP A 36 -12.10 -3.12 3.75
CA TRP A 36 -11.17 -4.22 3.52
C TRP A 36 -11.41 -5.34 4.51
N GLU A 37 -11.73 -6.52 3.99
CA GLU A 37 -11.90 -7.73 4.78
C GLU A 37 -10.82 -8.76 4.44
N LEU A 38 -10.55 -9.64 5.40
CA LEU A 38 -9.69 -10.78 5.16
C LEU A 38 -10.54 -12.00 4.75
N PRO A 39 -10.00 -12.91 3.92
CA PRO A 39 -10.63 -14.20 3.70
C PRO A 39 -10.90 -14.91 5.04
N LYS A 40 -12.01 -15.66 5.11
CA LYS A 40 -12.38 -16.44 6.30
C LYS A 40 -11.21 -17.33 6.73
N ASP A 41 -10.99 -17.38 8.05
CA ASP A 41 -9.95 -18.17 8.71
C ASP A 41 -8.50 -17.85 8.29
N SER A 42 -8.28 -16.69 7.66
CA SER A 42 -6.93 -16.26 7.31
C SER A 42 -6.15 -15.76 8.53
N VAL A 43 -4.87 -16.09 8.57
CA VAL A 43 -3.92 -15.63 9.59
C VAL A 43 -2.93 -14.68 8.92
N ILE A 44 -2.77 -13.48 9.47
CA ILE A 44 -1.78 -12.54 8.98
C ILE A 44 -0.39 -13.02 9.41
N ASP A 45 0.40 -13.51 8.44
CA ASP A 45 1.81 -13.81 8.63
C ASP A 45 2.67 -12.59 8.26
N PHE A 46 3.71 -12.30 9.04
CA PHE A 46 4.67 -11.22 8.77
C PHE A 46 6.06 -11.73 8.44
N LYS A 47 6.24 -13.05 8.27
CA LYS A 47 7.50 -13.61 7.78
C LYS A 47 7.86 -13.01 6.43
N GLU A 48 9.14 -12.77 6.23
CA GLU A 48 9.67 -12.14 5.04
C GLU A 48 10.37 -13.17 4.15
N LYS A 49 10.32 -12.93 2.84
CA LYS A 49 11.14 -13.63 1.87
C LYS A 49 12.47 -12.90 1.74
N PHE A 50 13.56 -13.58 2.03
CA PHE A 50 14.91 -13.04 1.87
C PHE A 50 15.17 -12.61 0.41
N GLY A 51 15.72 -11.41 0.21
CA GLY A 51 16.03 -10.87 -1.11
C GLY A 51 16.39 -9.38 -1.09
N ILE A 52 16.49 -8.78 -2.29
CA ILE A 52 16.87 -7.37 -2.50
C ILE A 52 15.80 -6.39 -1.99
N VAL A 53 14.54 -6.83 -1.93
CA VAL A 53 13.39 -6.03 -1.48
C VAL A 53 12.64 -6.79 -0.40
N ASN A 54 12.11 -6.06 0.59
CA ASN A 54 11.31 -6.63 1.65
C ASN A 54 9.93 -7.05 1.10
N LYS A 55 9.69 -8.36 1.05
CA LYS A 55 8.43 -8.95 0.60
C LYS A 55 7.97 -9.94 1.65
N LYS A 56 6.64 -10.02 1.87
CA LYS A 56 6.06 -11.07 2.70
C LYS A 56 6.35 -12.45 2.07
N LEU A 57 6.70 -13.42 2.91
CA LEU A 57 6.91 -14.82 2.51
C LEU A 57 5.63 -15.39 1.90
N ASN A 58 4.53 -15.18 2.62
CA ASN A 58 3.18 -15.52 2.21
C ASN A 58 2.46 -14.20 1.86
N PRO A 59 2.09 -13.97 0.58
CA PRO A 59 1.37 -12.76 0.19
C PRO A 59 0.05 -12.63 0.98
N LEU A 60 -0.24 -11.43 1.47
CA LEU A 60 -1.52 -11.14 2.10
C LEU A 60 -2.58 -10.94 1.02
N VAL A 61 -3.71 -11.63 1.17
CA VAL A 61 -4.90 -11.41 0.34
C VAL A 61 -5.92 -10.65 1.17
N ALA A 62 -6.43 -9.56 0.62
CA ALA A 62 -7.52 -8.77 1.20
C ALA A 62 -8.62 -8.61 0.15
N ILE A 63 -9.87 -8.61 0.61
CA ILE A 63 -11.07 -8.51 -0.21
C ILE A 63 -11.58 -7.07 -0.08
N PRO A 64 -11.53 -6.27 -1.16
CA PRO A 64 -12.11 -4.93 -1.15
C PRO A 64 -13.62 -4.99 -1.42
N THR A 65 -14.41 -4.36 -0.56
CA THR A 65 -15.85 -4.16 -0.73
C THR A 65 -16.12 -2.66 -0.88
N PRO A 66 -16.81 -2.19 -1.93
CA PRO A 66 -17.10 -0.77 -2.10
C PRO A 66 -17.76 -0.16 -0.85
N SER A 67 -17.22 0.97 -0.37
CA SER A 67 -17.71 1.63 0.85
C SER A 67 -19.02 2.38 0.63
N LEU A 68 -19.26 2.85 -0.60
CA LEU A 68 -20.49 3.54 -1.00
C LEU A 68 -21.49 2.56 -1.58
N SER A 69 -22.76 2.74 -1.21
CA SER A 69 -23.88 1.91 -1.71
C SER A 69 -24.19 2.13 -3.20
N ASN A 70 -23.81 3.28 -3.76
CA ASN A 70 -23.96 3.59 -5.17
C ASN A 70 -22.62 3.48 -5.92
N SER A 71 -22.51 2.47 -6.78
CA SER A 71 -21.32 2.20 -7.58
C SER A 71 -20.99 3.29 -8.60
N ASP A 72 -21.99 4.07 -9.03
CA ASP A 72 -21.82 5.11 -10.06
C ASP A 72 -20.91 6.25 -9.59
N LEU A 73 -20.75 6.41 -8.27
CA LEU A 73 -19.88 7.42 -7.66
C LEU A 73 -18.38 7.13 -7.85
N TYR A 74 -18.00 5.92 -8.30
CA TYR A 74 -16.61 5.54 -8.57
C TYR A 74 -16.22 5.62 -10.05
N LEU A 75 -17.19 5.82 -10.96
CA LEU A 75 -16.98 5.76 -12.41
C LEU A 75 -16.92 7.15 -13.08
N ALA A 76 -16.90 8.23 -12.29
CA ALA A 76 -16.87 9.62 -12.75
C ALA A 76 -15.48 10.07 -13.22
#